data_AF-A0A7J4FNR9-F1
#
_entry.id   AF-A0A7J4FNR9-F1
#
_cell.length_a   1.000
_cell.length_b   1.000
_cell.length_c   1.000
_cell.angle_alpha   90.00
_cell.angle_beta   90.00
_cell.angle_gamma   90.00
#
_symmetry.space_group_name_H-M   'P 1'
#
loop_
_entity.id
_entity.type
_entity.pdbx_description
1 polymer ?
#
loop_
_entity_poly.entity_id
_entity_poly.type
_entity_poly.pdbx_seq_one_letter_code
_entity_poly.pdbx_strand_id
1 'polypeptide(L)' 'MSKTKPNKTLDCTGLYCPEPVFRTRIELDKMKSGEILEVLADDPAAKEDIKSLVKRI' A
#
# COMPACT_ATOMS: atom_id res chain seq x y z
N MET A 1 8.83 5.21 -21.58
CA MET A 1 8.62 4.38 -20.37
C MET A 1 7.35 4.88 -19.69
N SER A 2 6.25 4.16 -19.84
CA SER A 2 4.93 4.58 -19.38
C SER A 2 4.87 4.55 -17.87
N LYS A 3 4.84 5.72 -17.22
CA LYS A 3 4.49 5.82 -15.79
C LYS A 3 3.08 5.31 -15.62
N THR A 4 2.92 4.10 -15.08
CA THR A 4 1.63 3.59 -14.65
C THR A 4 1.12 4.56 -13.59
N LYS A 5 0.12 5.39 -13.96
CA LYS A 5 -0.48 6.33 -13.02
C LYS A 5 -1.14 5.50 -11.91
N PRO A 6 -0.82 5.73 -10.64
CA PRO A 6 -1.58 5.13 -9.57
C PRO A 6 -3.01 5.70 -9.61
N ASN A 7 -3.99 4.81 -9.46
CA ASN A 7 -5.40 5.20 -9.33
C ASN A 7 -5.65 5.85 -7.97
N LYS A 8 -4.93 5.36 -6.95
CA LYS A 8 -4.96 5.90 -5.59
C LYS A 8 -3.55 6.00 -5.03
N THR A 9 -3.33 7.02 -4.23
CA THR A 9 -2.10 7.18 -3.43
C THR A 9 -2.49 7.21 -1.96
N LEU A 10 -1.80 6.40 -1.16
CA LEU A 10 -1.97 6.27 0.28
C LEU A 10 -0.69 6.74 0.95
N ASP A 11 -0.79 7.83 1.70
CA ASP A 11 0.32 8.34 2.50
C ASP A 11 0.29 7.74 3.90
N CYS A 12 1.32 6.97 4.20
CA CYS A 12 1.57 6.31 5.48
C CYS A 12 2.92 6.75 6.07
N THR A 13 3.44 7.92 5.67
CA THR A 13 4.69 8.45 6.22
C THR A 13 4.49 8.83 7.70
N GLY A 14 5.44 8.44 8.57
CA GLY A 14 5.29 8.61 10.02
C GLY A 14 4.26 7.70 10.71
N LEU A 15 3.62 6.77 9.99
CA LEU A 15 2.77 5.75 10.62
C LEU A 15 3.59 4.52 10.98
N TYR A 16 3.44 4.07 12.22
CA TYR A 16 4.11 2.87 12.72
C TYR A 16 3.23 1.63 12.54
N CYS A 17 3.88 0.47 12.46
CA CYS A 17 3.18 -0.81 12.38
C CYS A 17 2.24 -0.98 13.59
N PRO A 18 0.96 -1.41 13.41
CA PRO A 18 0.37 -2.02 12.20
C PRO A 18 -0.43 -1.08 11.29
N GLU A 19 -0.46 0.23 11.55
CA GLU A 19 -1.30 1.17 10.80
C GLU A 19 -1.13 1.18 9.27
N PRO A 20 0.11 1.22 8.70
CA PRO A 20 0.30 1.27 7.25
C PRO A 20 -0.24 0.04 6.53
N VAL A 21 -0.08 -1.14 7.15
CA VAL A 21 -0.55 -2.42 6.63
C VAL A 21 -2.08 -2.46 6.63
N PHE A 22 -2.68 -2.00 7.72
CA PHE A 22 -4.13 -2.01 7.89
C PHE A 22 -4.80 -1.06 6.90
N ARG A 23 -4.28 0.17 6.75
CA ARG A 23 -4.76 1.14 5.76
C ARG A 23 -4.62 0.60 4.34
N THR A 24 -3.45 0.04 4.01
CA THR A 24 -3.21 -0.58 2.70
C THR A 24 -4.23 -1.68 2.42
N ARG A 25 -4.50 -2.56 3.39
CA ARG A 25 -5.51 -3.62 3.26
C ARG A 25 -6.92 -3.06 3.02
N ILE A 26 -7.32 -2.05 3.80
CA ILE A 26 -8.64 -1.42 3.66
C ILE A 26 -8.79 -0.76 2.28
N GLU A 27 -7.74 -0.09 1.80
CA GLU A 27 -7.76 0.50 0.46
C GLU A 27 -7.83 -0.57 -0.62
N LEU A 28 -7.04 -1.64 -0.50
CA LEU A 28 -7.04 -2.76 -1.44
C LEU A 28 -8.40 -3.48 -1.49
N ASP A 29 -9.06 -3.66 -0.36
CA ASP A 29 -10.41 -4.25 -0.27
C ASP A 29 -11.48 -3.39 -0.99
N LYS A 30 -11.33 -2.06 -0.90
CA LYS A 30 -12.19 -1.12 -1.63
C LYS A 30 -11.84 -1.01 -3.11
N MET A 31 -10.65 -1.45 -3.51
CA MET A 31 -10.17 -1.35 -4.89
C MET A 31 -10.61 -2.55 -5.71
N LYS A 32 -10.74 -2.34 -7.01
CA LYS A 32 -11.07 -3.41 -7.96
C LYS A 32 -9.80 -3.94 -8.62
N SER A 33 -9.86 -5.21 -9.02
CA SER A 33 -8.79 -5.84 -9.79
C SER A 33 -8.47 -5.00 -11.04
N GLY A 34 -7.20 -4.62 -11.18
CA GLY A 34 -6.71 -3.77 -12.27
C GLY A 34 -6.45 -2.32 -11.88
N GLU A 35 -6.83 -1.88 -10.67
CA GLU A 35 -6.42 -0.58 -10.15
C GLU A 35 -5.05 -0.64 -9.46
N ILE A 36 -4.33 0.49 -9.49
CA ILE A 36 -2.99 0.61 -8.91
C ILE A 36 -3.03 1.50 -7.67
N LEU A 37 -2.55 0.97 -6.55
CA LEU A 37 -2.38 1.71 -5.29
C LEU A 37 -0.90 2.06 -5.10
N GLU A 38 -0.59 3.33 -4.98
CA GLU A 38 0.72 3.81 -4.54
C GLU A 38 0.70 4.00 -3.02
N VAL A 39 1.66 3.43 -2.30
CA VAL A 39 1.77 3.58 -0.85
C VAL A 39 3.09 4.26 -0.54
N LEU A 40 3.05 5.40 0.15
CA LEU A 40 4.22 6.14 0.60
C LEU A 40 4.45 5.81 2.08
N ALA A 41 5.59 5.21 2.40
CA ALA A 41 6.00 4.92 3.76
C ALA A 41 7.51 5.16 3.88
N ASP A 42 7.96 5.74 5.01
CA ASP A 42 9.39 5.95 5.27
C ASP A 42 10.01 4.81 6.10
N ASP A 43 9.17 4.04 6.80
CA ASP A 43 9.60 2.94 7.64
C ASP A 43 9.94 1.66 6.81
N PRO A 44 11.11 1.04 7.04
CA PRO A 44 11.52 -0.16 6.32
C PRO A 44 10.70 -1.41 6.69
N ALA A 45 10.18 -1.52 7.93
CA ALA A 45 9.35 -2.64 8.31
C ALA A 45 7.98 -2.59 7.60
N ALA A 46 7.39 -1.39 7.49
CA ALA A 46 6.16 -1.18 6.72
C ALA A 46 6.28 -1.68 5.27
N LYS A 47 7.43 -1.49 4.63
CA LYS A 47 7.70 -2.01 3.28
C LYS A 47 7.65 -3.54 3.22
N GLU A 48 8.28 -4.23 4.17
CA GLU A 48 8.28 -5.69 4.22
C GLU A 48 6.89 -6.25 4.54
N ASP A 49 6.20 -5.65 5.50
CA ASP A 49 4.85 -6.05 5.90
C ASP A 49 3.83 -5.86 4.75
N ILE A 50 3.85 -4.71 4.06
CA ILE A 50 2.98 -4.47 2.89
C ILE A 50 3.27 -5.48 1.79
N LYS A 51 4.54 -5.78 1.53
CA LYS A 51 4.92 -6.79 0.52
C LYS A 51 4.42 -8.19 0.89
N SER A 52 4.49 -8.54 2.17
CA SER A 52 3.98 -9.80 2.70
C SER A 52 2.45 -9.87 2.63
N LEU A 53 1.76 -8.77 2.94
CA LEU A 53 0.31 -8.62 2.80
C LEU A 53 -0.13 -8.85 1.34
N VAL A 54 0.49 -8.16 0.38
CA VAL A 54 0.16 -8.27 -1.06
C VAL A 54 0.43 -9.68 -1.58
N LYS A 55 1.39 -10.41 -1.01
CA LYS A 55 1.66 -11.81 -1.38
C LYS A 55 0.64 -12.81 -0.82
N ARG A 56 -0.17 -12.39 0.17
CA ARG A 56 -1.15 -13.24 0.86
C ARG A 56 -2.60 -13.07 0.38
N ILE A 57 -2.89 -11.97 -0.32
CA ILE A 57 -4.15 -11.75 -1.06
C ILE A 57 -4.07 -12.38 -2.45
#